data_AF-A0A4Z0FYD4-F1
#
_entry.id   AF-A0A4Z0FYD4-F1
#
_cell.length_a   1.000
_cell.length_b   1.000
_cell.length_c   1.000
_cell.angle_alpha   90.00
_cell.angle_beta   90.00
_cell.angle_gamma   90.00
#
_symmetry.space_group_name_H-M   'P 1'
#
loop_
_entity.id
_entity.type
_entity.pdbx_description
1 polymer ?
#
loop_
_entity_poly.entity_id
_entity_poly.type
_entity_poly.pdbx_seq_one_letter_code
_entity_poly.pdbx_strand_id
1 'polypeptide(L)'
;MVLLADRSRRLRPHDIRFEFYDERGAQWRPVRFRSTPGGENAGVFTGRRFAGFTVPAHGDLTVALRSRFAADGPLGPVTATVSAGRPSGADATGAGWSGQVTFRITDHPARRPGAAPSTGGGGPERPPGALAETGRAVRISRQVLLPLAGAAAVLLTGGGLLLYARRTRRR
;
A
#
# COMPACT_ATOMS: atom_id res chain seq x y z
N MET A 1 2.04 -5.05 -5.15
CA MET A 1 1.08 -4.25 -5.93
C MET A 1 0.64 -3.05 -5.10
N VAL A 2 0.01 -2.07 -5.73
CA VAL A 2 -0.65 -0.94 -5.10
C VAL A 2 -2.07 -0.80 -5.66
N LEU A 3 -3.02 -0.51 -4.79
CA LEU A 3 -4.41 -0.16 -5.12
C LEU A 3 -4.64 1.29 -4.72
N LEU A 4 -5.13 2.11 -5.65
CA LEU A 4 -5.52 3.50 -5.38
C LEU A 4 -7.03 3.64 -5.52
N ALA A 5 -7.68 4.13 -4.48
CA ALA A 5 -9.12 4.40 -4.47
C ALA A 5 -9.38 5.82 -3.99
N ASP A 6 -10.00 6.65 -4.84
CA ASP A 6 -10.61 7.89 -4.38
C ASP A 6 -11.98 7.60 -3.76
N ARG A 7 -12.41 8.49 -2.85
CA ARG A 7 -13.70 8.33 -2.16
C ARG A 7 -14.90 8.24 -3.11
N SER A 8 -14.85 8.92 -4.25
CA SER A 8 -15.94 8.97 -5.23
C SER A 8 -15.85 7.93 -6.35
N ARG A 9 -14.82 7.07 -6.36
CA ARG A 9 -14.55 6.10 -7.43
C ARG A 9 -14.48 6.74 -8.83
N ARG A 10 -14.02 7.98 -8.90
CA ARG A 10 -13.87 8.77 -10.14
C ARG A 10 -12.44 8.78 -10.66
N LEU A 11 -11.44 8.48 -9.84
CA LEU A 11 -10.04 8.47 -10.26
C LEU A 11 -9.81 7.38 -11.32
N ARG A 12 -9.25 7.76 -12.46
CA ARG A 12 -8.99 6.85 -13.59
C ARG A 12 -7.50 6.60 -13.77
N PRO A 13 -7.12 5.50 -14.45
CA PRO A 13 -5.71 5.19 -14.67
C PRO A 13 -4.93 6.30 -15.39
N HIS A 14 -5.56 7.04 -16.30
CA HIS A 14 -4.91 8.13 -17.03
C HIS A 14 -4.65 9.38 -16.16
N ASP A 15 -5.38 9.52 -15.05
CA ASP A 15 -5.16 10.61 -14.07
C ASP A 15 -3.92 10.37 -13.22
N ILE A 16 -3.36 9.16 -13.23
CA ILE A 16 -2.35 8.72 -12.28
C ILE A 16 -1.01 8.55 -12.97
N ARG A 17 -0.02 9.35 -12.54
CA ARG A 17 1.39 9.13 -12.88
C ARG A 17 2.11 8.71 -11.61
N PHE A 18 2.51 7.44 -11.55
CA PHE A 18 3.19 6.88 -10.39
C PHE A 18 4.42 6.12 -10.85
N GLU A 19 5.53 6.33 -10.18
CA GLU A 19 6.80 5.73 -10.54
C GLU A 19 7.54 5.29 -9.29
N PHE A 20 8.28 4.19 -9.42
CA PHE A 20 9.13 3.66 -8.36
C PHE A 20 10.58 3.73 -8.81
N TYR A 21 11.48 3.94 -7.87
CA TYR A 21 12.91 3.90 -8.17
C TYR A 21 13.40 2.45 -8.14
N ASP A 22 13.96 1.98 -9.25
CA ASP A 22 14.71 0.75 -9.33
C ASP A 22 16.19 1.07 -9.09
N GLU A 23 16.65 0.79 -7.87
CA GLU A 23 18.04 1.03 -7.46
C GLU A 23 19.04 0.23 -8.30
N ARG A 24 18.72 -1.01 -8.67
CA ARG A 24 19.62 -1.85 -9.48
C ARG A 24 19.81 -1.28 -10.87
N GLY A 25 18.73 -0.74 -11.44
CA GLY A 25 18.72 -0.11 -12.75
C GLY A 25 19.00 1.40 -12.72
N ALA A 26 19.25 1.99 -11.55
CA ALA A 26 19.42 3.42 -11.31
C ALA A 26 18.38 4.32 -12.02
N GLN A 27 17.12 3.89 -12.08
CA GLN A 27 16.10 4.56 -12.91
C GLN A 27 14.72 4.60 -12.25
N TRP A 28 13.96 5.65 -12.57
CA TRP A 28 12.54 5.71 -12.28
C TRP A 28 11.75 4.87 -13.28
N ARG A 29 10.91 3.96 -12.78
CA ARG A 29 10.07 3.07 -13.58
C ARG A 29 8.60 3.38 -13.37
N PRO A 30 7.80 3.48 -14.44
CA PRO A 30 6.39 3.76 -14.31
C PRO A 30 5.60 2.54 -13.82
N VAL A 31 4.64 2.78 -12.93
CA VAL A 31 3.60 1.83 -12.57
C VAL A 31 2.45 1.99 -13.56
N ARG A 32 2.07 0.90 -14.21
CA ARG A 32 0.90 0.88 -15.09
C ARG A 32 -0.33 0.52 -14.28
N PHE A 33 -1.31 1.43 -14.23
CA PHE A 33 -2.58 1.21 -13.56
C PHE A 33 -3.63 0.63 -14.50
N ARG A 34 -4.50 -0.22 -13.95
CA ARG A 34 -5.73 -0.69 -14.57
C ARG A 34 -6.89 -0.51 -13.59
N SER A 35 -8.05 -0.14 -14.10
CA SER A 35 -9.26 -0.10 -13.28
C SER A 35 -9.68 -1.50 -12.87
N THR A 36 -10.19 -1.63 -11.64
CA THR A 36 -10.85 -2.84 -11.14
C THR A 36 -12.37 -2.67 -11.22
N PRO A 37 -13.15 -3.76 -11.14
CA PRO A 37 -14.61 -3.69 -11.02
C PRO A 37 -15.09 -2.92 -9.78
N GLY A 38 -14.30 -2.90 -8.70
CA GLY A 38 -14.59 -2.13 -7.48
C GLY A 38 -14.34 -0.62 -7.62
N GLY A 39 -13.83 -0.16 -8.76
CA GLY A 39 -13.46 1.24 -8.98
C GLY A 39 -12.16 1.63 -8.30
N GLU A 40 -11.32 0.67 -7.91
CA GLU A 40 -9.91 0.91 -7.58
C GLU A 40 -9.08 1.00 -8.86
N ASN A 41 -7.89 1.58 -8.74
CA ASN A 41 -6.85 1.50 -9.75
C ASN A 41 -5.73 0.59 -9.22
N ALA A 42 -5.52 -0.55 -9.87
CA ALA A 42 -4.49 -1.53 -9.51
C ALA A 42 -3.21 -1.34 -10.33
N GLY A 43 -2.08 -1.23 -9.65
CA GLY A 43 -0.75 -1.10 -10.23
C GLY A 43 0.21 -2.15 -9.67
N VAL A 44 1.09 -2.67 -10.52
CA VAL A 44 2.14 -3.63 -10.13
C VAL A 44 3.52 -2.99 -10.32
N PHE A 45 4.39 -3.12 -9.33
CA PHE A 45 5.78 -2.69 -9.40
C PHE A 45 6.58 -3.69 -10.24
N THR A 46 6.47 -3.60 -11.56
CA THR A 46 7.14 -4.45 -12.53
C THR A 46 7.55 -3.62 -13.74
N GLY A 47 8.36 -4.18 -14.63
CA GLY A 47 8.72 -3.53 -15.88
C GLY A 47 9.59 -4.42 -16.77
N ARG A 48 9.99 -3.87 -17.91
CA ARG A 48 10.92 -4.56 -18.81
C ARG A 48 12.22 -4.86 -18.06
N ARG A 49 12.57 -6.16 -18.00
CA ARG A 49 13.73 -6.69 -17.25
C ARG A 49 13.69 -6.42 -15.74
N PHE A 50 12.51 -6.14 -15.17
CA PHE A 50 12.31 -5.95 -13.74
C PHE A 50 11.11 -6.79 -13.27
N ALA A 51 11.37 -7.96 -12.69
CA ALA A 51 10.33 -8.89 -12.25
C ALA A 51 9.53 -8.37 -11.03
N GLY A 52 10.12 -7.45 -10.27
CA GLY A 52 9.53 -6.90 -9.05
C GLY A 52 10.55 -6.79 -7.94
N PHE A 53 10.04 -6.49 -6.76
CA PHE A 53 10.83 -6.42 -5.54
C PHE A 53 10.79 -7.74 -4.77
N THR A 54 11.89 -8.08 -4.12
CA THR A 54 11.96 -9.16 -3.14
C THR A 54 12.18 -8.54 -1.77
N VAL A 55 11.29 -8.86 -0.84
CA VAL A 55 11.48 -8.50 0.57
C VAL A 55 12.34 -9.61 1.20
N PRO A 56 13.51 -9.30 1.77
CA PRO A 56 14.33 -10.29 2.46
C PRO A 56 13.56 -10.95 3.62
N ALA A 57 13.85 -12.22 3.90
CA ALA A 57 13.32 -12.87 5.09
C ALA A 57 13.70 -12.09 6.34
N HIS A 58 12.74 -11.81 7.22
CA HIS A 58 12.91 -11.00 8.44
C HIS A 58 13.42 -9.57 8.20
N GLY A 59 13.44 -9.12 6.95
CA GLY A 59 13.88 -7.78 6.58
C GLY A 59 12.72 -6.87 6.17
N ASP A 60 13.07 -5.61 6.00
CA ASP A 60 12.20 -4.57 5.51
C ASP A 60 12.73 -4.09 4.14
N LEU A 61 11.83 -3.60 3.29
CA LEU A 61 12.20 -2.98 2.02
C LEU A 61 11.61 -1.58 1.96
N THR A 62 12.44 -0.58 1.69
CA THR A 62 11.97 0.77 1.39
C THR A 62 12.04 0.98 -0.11
N VAL A 63 10.94 1.43 -0.71
CA VAL A 63 10.88 1.77 -2.13
C VAL A 63 10.60 3.25 -2.26
N ALA A 64 11.47 3.98 -2.94
CA ALA A 64 11.23 5.39 -3.25
C ALA A 64 10.16 5.50 -4.34
N LEU A 65 9.17 6.35 -4.12
CA LEU A 65 8.03 6.56 -5.00
C LEU A 65 7.93 8.03 -5.36
N ARG A 66 7.50 8.31 -6.59
CA ARG A 66 7.03 9.64 -7.00
C ARG A 66 5.64 9.52 -7.60
N SER A 67 4.78 10.46 -7.27
CA SER A 67 3.40 10.50 -7.75
C SER A 67 3.07 11.89 -8.28
N ARG A 68 2.26 11.93 -9.33
CA ARG A 68 1.63 13.12 -9.88
C ARG A 68 0.23 12.74 -10.35
N PHE A 69 -0.69 13.70 -10.27
CA PHE A 69 -2.06 13.54 -10.74
C PHE A 69 -2.36 14.53 -11.85
N ALA A 70 -3.26 14.16 -12.77
CA ALA A 70 -3.73 15.06 -13.81
C ALA A 70 -4.43 16.28 -13.18
N ALA A 71 -4.23 17.45 -13.77
CA ALA A 71 -4.74 18.72 -13.21
C ALA A 71 -6.27 18.82 -13.24
N ASP A 72 -6.89 18.14 -14.21
CA ASP A 72 -8.32 17.98 -14.42
C ASP A 72 -8.90 16.72 -13.75
N GLY A 73 -8.06 15.96 -13.03
CA GLY A 73 -8.46 14.77 -12.28
C GLY A 73 -9.29 15.10 -11.02
N PRO A 74 -9.93 14.09 -10.41
CA PRO A 74 -10.73 14.29 -9.22
C PRO A 74 -9.86 14.69 -8.00
N LEU A 75 -10.30 15.75 -7.33
CA LEU A 75 -9.72 16.20 -6.06
C LEU A 75 -10.28 15.40 -4.87
N GLY A 76 -9.57 15.42 -3.75
CA GLY A 76 -10.04 14.83 -2.49
C GLY A 76 -9.21 13.64 -2.00
N PRO A 77 -9.71 12.91 -0.99
CA PRO A 77 -8.95 11.85 -0.35
C PRO A 77 -8.81 10.62 -1.25
N VAL A 78 -7.62 10.05 -1.23
CA VAL A 78 -7.24 8.81 -1.92
C VAL A 78 -6.57 7.88 -0.91
N THR A 79 -7.03 6.64 -0.86
CA THR A 79 -6.38 5.57 -0.09
C THR A 79 -5.50 4.75 -1.02
N ALA A 80 -4.22 4.66 -0.65
CA ALA A 80 -3.27 3.74 -1.25
C ALA A 80 -3.09 2.52 -0.36
N THR A 81 -3.46 1.36 -0.87
CA THR A 81 -3.20 0.07 -0.23
C THR A 81 -2.06 -0.62 -0.97
N VAL A 82 -0.97 -0.92 -0.27
CA VAL A 82 0.19 -1.64 -0.81
C VAL A 82 0.17 -3.06 -0.27
N SER A 83 0.45 -4.02 -1.13
CA SER A 83 0.55 -5.43 -0.72
C SER A 83 1.68 -6.16 -1.43
N ALA A 84 2.25 -7.14 -0.75
CA ALA A 84 3.27 -8.05 -1.26
C ALA A 84 2.75 -9.50 -1.18
N GLY A 85 2.72 -10.16 -2.33
CA GLY A 85 2.40 -11.59 -2.41
C GLY A 85 3.59 -12.45 -2.00
N ARG A 86 3.33 -13.69 -1.58
CA ARG A 86 4.39 -14.68 -1.33
C ARG A 86 4.92 -15.24 -2.67
N PRO A 87 6.20 -15.63 -2.77
CA PRO A 87 6.66 -16.48 -3.87
C PRO A 87 5.77 -17.71 -4.06
N SER A 88 5.52 -18.08 -5.32
CA SER A 88 4.81 -19.31 -5.65
C SER A 88 5.64 -20.53 -5.23
N GLY A 89 5.07 -21.49 -4.51
CA GLY A 89 5.75 -22.73 -4.07
C GLY A 89 6.33 -22.74 -2.64
N ALA A 90 6.08 -21.72 -1.83
CA ALA A 90 6.45 -21.72 -0.41
C ALA A 90 5.31 -22.26 0.48
N ASP A 91 5.64 -23.07 1.48
CA ASP A 91 4.70 -23.72 2.41
C ASP A 91 3.67 -22.71 2.96
N ALA A 92 2.39 -23.06 2.84
CA ALA A 92 1.26 -22.12 2.79
C ALA A 92 0.84 -21.50 4.14
N THR A 93 1.67 -21.51 5.18
CA THR A 93 1.22 -21.31 6.56
C THR A 93 1.11 -19.85 7.04
N GLY A 94 1.19 -18.85 6.15
CA GLY A 94 1.08 -17.43 6.54
C GLY A 94 0.23 -16.55 5.63
N ALA A 95 -0.14 -15.35 6.09
CA ALA A 95 -0.77 -14.32 5.25
C ALA A 95 0.30 -13.52 4.48
N GLY A 96 -0.02 -13.08 3.25
CA GLY A 96 0.77 -12.03 2.57
C GLY A 96 0.71 -10.71 3.35
N TRP A 97 1.64 -9.79 3.08
CA TRP A 97 1.65 -8.48 3.76
C TRP A 97 0.80 -7.45 3.01
N SER A 98 0.05 -6.64 3.75
CA SER A 98 -0.61 -5.45 3.24
C SER A 98 -0.54 -4.30 4.24
N GLY A 99 -0.56 -3.07 3.73
CA GLY A 99 -0.64 -1.84 4.50
C GLY A 99 -1.36 -0.76 3.71
N GLN A 100 -1.83 0.29 4.37
CA GLN A 100 -2.54 1.38 3.72
C GLN A 100 -2.13 2.75 4.24
N VAL A 101 -2.25 3.77 3.38
CA VAL A 101 -2.06 5.18 3.70
C VAL A 101 -3.10 6.01 2.95
N THR A 102 -3.64 7.04 3.59
CA THR A 102 -4.55 8.00 2.96
C THR A 102 -3.86 9.33 2.78
N PHE A 103 -3.96 9.89 1.58
CA PHE A 103 -3.50 11.23 1.24
C PHE A 103 -4.62 11.99 0.50
N ARG A 104 -4.40 13.27 0.20
CA ARG A 104 -5.39 14.11 -0.49
C ARG A 104 -4.79 14.72 -1.75
N ILE A 105 -5.56 14.69 -2.84
CA ILE A 105 -5.29 15.46 -4.06
C ILE A 105 -5.92 16.85 -3.91
N THR A 106 -5.13 17.89 -4.12
CA THR A 106 -5.54 19.30 -4.06
C THR A 106 -5.17 20.01 -5.36
N ASP A 107 -5.91 21.08 -5.66
CA ASP A 107 -5.65 22.04 -6.75
C ASP A 107 -4.43 22.94 -6.50
N HIS A 108 -3.98 23.05 -5.25
CA HIS A 108 -2.79 23.80 -4.89
C HIS A 108 -1.51 22.95 -5.04
N PRO A 109 -0.39 23.55 -5.47
CA PRO A 109 0.89 22.86 -5.54
C PRO A 109 1.27 22.34 -4.14
N ALA A 110 1.79 21.12 -4.09
CA ALA A 110 2.27 20.53 -2.85
C ALA A 110 3.31 21.45 -2.21
N ARG A 111 3.02 21.96 -1.01
CA ARG A 111 3.96 22.80 -0.27
C ARG A 111 5.15 21.94 0.12
N ARG A 112 6.32 22.17 -0.49
CA ARG A 112 7.56 21.50 -0.12
C ARG A 112 7.87 21.84 1.34
N PRO A 113 7.90 20.88 2.26
CA PRO A 113 8.30 21.17 3.63
C PRO A 113 9.77 21.61 3.60
N GLY A 114 10.05 22.79 4.16
CA GLY A 114 11.40 23.35 4.23
C GLY A 114 11.87 24.28 3.10
N ALA A 115 11.02 24.71 2.16
CA ALA A 115 11.44 25.67 1.14
C ALA A 115 11.51 27.12 1.68
N ALA A 116 12.69 27.53 2.17
CA ALA A 116 13.12 28.92 2.13
C ALA A 116 13.45 29.31 0.66
N PRO A 117 13.34 30.59 0.26
CA PRO A 117 13.57 30.99 -1.12
C PRO A 117 15.05 30.87 -1.47
N SER A 118 15.41 29.98 -2.41
CA SER A 118 16.77 29.84 -2.92
C SER A 118 16.82 30.07 -4.44
N THR A 119 17.55 31.13 -4.78
CA THR A 119 17.99 31.54 -6.12
C THR A 119 18.94 30.50 -6.72
N GLY A 120 18.66 30.03 -7.94
CA GLY A 120 19.62 29.53 -8.94
C GLY A 120 20.47 28.29 -8.62
N GLY A 121 20.32 27.23 -9.42
CA GLY A 121 21.34 26.17 -9.53
C GLY A 121 20.82 24.85 -10.10
N GLY A 122 21.02 24.62 -11.39
CA GLY A 122 20.81 23.32 -12.03
C GLY A 122 21.88 22.32 -11.58
N GLY A 123 21.48 21.24 -10.93
CA GLY A 123 22.33 20.13 -10.52
C GLY A 123 21.62 18.78 -10.74
N PRO A 124 22.37 17.67 -10.81
CA PRO A 124 21.84 16.35 -11.19
C PRO A 124 20.73 15.86 -10.25
N GLU A 125 19.71 15.19 -10.81
CA GLU A 125 18.54 14.62 -10.12
C GLU A 125 19.00 13.57 -9.08
N ARG A 126 18.88 13.92 -7.79
CA ARG A 126 19.48 13.17 -6.67
C ARG A 126 18.47 12.22 -6.00
N PRO A 127 18.65 10.90 -6.05
CA PRO A 127 18.32 9.98 -4.96
C PRO A 127 19.59 9.77 -4.11
N PRO A 128 19.57 9.68 -2.76
CA PRO A 128 18.56 9.09 -1.88
C PRO A 128 18.03 10.03 -0.78
N GLY A 129 16.77 9.86 -0.40
CA GLY A 129 16.10 10.65 0.66
C GLY A 129 15.40 11.91 0.16
N ALA A 130 14.14 11.76 -0.26
CA ALA A 130 13.16 12.82 -0.57
C ALA A 130 13.34 13.63 -1.87
N LEU A 131 12.20 13.97 -2.50
CA LEU A 131 11.85 15.34 -2.97
C LEU A 131 10.45 15.40 -3.62
N ALA A 132 9.44 14.95 -2.87
CA ALA A 132 8.10 15.52 -2.78
C ALA A 132 7.47 14.83 -1.55
N GLU A 133 7.39 15.51 -0.41
CA GLU A 133 6.73 14.98 0.78
C GLU A 133 5.21 14.95 0.55
N THR A 134 4.72 13.95 -0.19
CA THR A 134 3.51 13.28 0.24
C THR A 134 3.88 12.53 1.51
N GLY A 135 3.38 13.03 2.65
CA GLY A 135 3.85 12.68 3.98
C GLY A 135 4.22 11.21 4.19
N ARG A 136 5.38 11.04 4.82
CA ARG A 136 5.96 9.80 5.36
C ARG A 136 6.40 8.78 4.31
N ALA A 137 7.72 8.58 4.23
CA ALA A 137 8.28 7.34 3.70
C ALA A 137 7.54 6.16 4.36
N VAL A 138 6.93 5.29 3.55
CA VAL A 138 6.34 4.05 4.03
C VAL A 138 7.50 3.18 4.52
N ARG A 139 7.82 3.30 5.81
CA ARG A 139 8.72 2.37 6.49
C ARG A 139 7.92 1.08 6.65
N ILE A 140 8.16 0.13 5.74
CA ILE A 140 7.54 -1.19 5.75
C ILE A 140 8.24 -1.99 6.85
N SER A 141 7.91 -1.72 8.11
CA SER A 141 8.37 -2.51 9.24
C SER A 141 7.35 -3.59 9.58
N ARG A 142 7.81 -4.81 9.86
CA ARG A 142 7.00 -5.93 10.36
C ARG A 142 6.39 -5.60 11.74
N GLN A 143 5.28 -4.85 11.77
CA GLN A 143 4.52 -4.67 13.00
C GLN A 143 3.79 -5.98 13.31
N VAL A 144 4.37 -6.75 14.23
CA VAL A 144 3.67 -7.84 14.90
C VAL A 144 2.51 -7.19 15.66
N LEU A 145 1.30 -7.37 15.15
CA LEU A 145 0.09 -7.01 15.88
C LEU A 145 -0.02 -7.97 17.07
N LEU A 146 0.60 -7.61 18.20
CA LEU A 146 0.29 -8.24 19.48
C LEU A 146 -1.20 -7.97 19.73
N PRO A 147 -2.06 -8.99 19.87
CA PRO A 147 -3.46 -8.75 20.22
C PRO A 147 -3.46 -8.12 21.62
N LEU A 148 -3.96 -6.88 21.73
CA LEU A 148 -4.37 -6.31 23.01
C LEU A 148 -5.51 -7.18 23.55
N ALA A 149 -5.16 -8.19 24.32
CA ALA A 149 -6.08 -8.88 25.21
C ALA A 149 -6.36 -7.96 26.40
N GLY A 150 -7.34 -7.08 26.25
CA GLY A 150 -7.87 -6.19 27.27
C GLY A 150 -9.39 -6.30 27.35
N ALA A 151 -9.85 -7.15 28.26
CA ALA A 151 -11.18 -7.36 28.85
C ALA A 151 -12.40 -6.49 28.42
N ALA A 152 -13.49 -7.18 28.01
CA ALA A 152 -14.89 -7.01 28.44
C ALA A 152 -15.77 -7.96 27.60
N ALA A 153 -16.13 -9.16 28.05
CA ALA A 153 -17.28 -9.49 28.90
C ALA A 153 -18.67 -9.31 28.22
N VAL A 154 -19.37 -10.46 28.11
CA VAL A 154 -20.84 -10.67 28.15
C VAL A 154 -21.59 -11.00 26.83
N LEU A 155 -22.33 -12.13 26.91
CA LEU A 155 -23.35 -12.75 26.01
C LEU A 155 -22.79 -13.57 24.82
N LEU A 156 -22.98 -14.89 24.71
CA LEU A 156 -24.18 -15.68 24.97
C LEU A 156 -23.87 -17.10 25.47
N THR A 157 -24.39 -17.39 26.65
CA THR A 157 -24.76 -18.70 27.17
C THR A 157 -25.74 -19.39 26.22
N GLY A 158 -25.52 -20.66 25.85
CA GLY A 158 -26.59 -21.50 25.26
C GLY A 158 -26.20 -22.28 24.02
N GLY A 159 -25.42 -23.33 24.16
CA GLY A 159 -25.22 -24.32 23.09
C GLY A 159 -24.70 -25.69 23.55
N GLY A 160 -24.41 -25.85 24.84
CA GLY A 160 -23.82 -27.08 25.40
C GLY A 160 -24.81 -28.20 25.72
N LEU A 161 -26.12 -28.02 25.55
CA LEU A 161 -27.11 -29.01 26.04
C LEU A 161 -27.72 -29.94 24.98
N LEU A 162 -27.40 -29.80 23.69
CA LEU A 162 -28.06 -30.58 22.63
C LEU A 162 -27.26 -31.76 22.06
N LEU A 163 -26.01 -31.97 22.48
CA LEU A 163 -25.20 -33.10 22.00
C LEU A 163 -25.03 -34.25 23.00
N TYR A 164 -25.53 -34.12 24.24
CA TYR A 164 -25.45 -35.21 25.23
C TYR A 164 -26.65 -36.18 25.19
N ALA A 165 -27.79 -35.80 24.61
CA ALA A 165 -28.98 -36.65 24.56
C ALA A 165 -28.99 -37.71 23.43
N ARG A 166 -27.96 -37.76 22.57
CA ARG A 166 -27.90 -38.72 21.44
C ARG A 166 -27.09 -39.98 21.71
N ARG A 167 -26.39 -40.08 22.85
CA ARG A 167 -25.48 -41.20 23.14
C ARG A 167 -26.08 -42.32 24.02
N THR A 168 -27.27 -42.14 24.58
CA THR A 168 -27.90 -43.13 25.49
C THR A 168 -29.12 -43.84 24.90
N ARG A 169 -29.41 -43.71 23.60
CA ARG A 169 -30.45 -44.50 22.91
C ARG A 169 -29.93 -45.54 21.91
N ARG A 170 -28.63 -45.82 21.91
CA ARG A 170 -28.04 -46.96 21.18
C ARG A 170 -26.88 -47.57 21.95
N ARG A 171 -27.20 -48.24 23.06
CA ARG A 171 -26.55 -49.45 23.57
C ARG A 171 -27.22 -49.86 24.88
#